data_AF-A0A2V8NFB4-F1
#
_entry.id   AF-A0A2V8NFB4-F1
#
_cell.length_a   1.000
_cell.length_b   1.000
_cell.length_c   1.000
_cell.angle_alpha   90.00
_cell.angle_beta   90.00
_cell.angle_gamma   90.00
#
_symmetry.space_group_name_H-M   'P 1'
#
loop_
_entity.id
_entity.type
_entity.pdbx_description
1 polymer ?
#
loop_
_entity_poly.entity_id
_entity_poly.type
_entity_poly.pdbx_seq_one_letter_code
_entity_poly.pdbx_strand_id
1 'polypeptide(L)'
;MPNIYKQIGNQIRELRTTLQGEGVSQEELAQAVKTTANTISRWETATYKPSISDLEALAQFFGVPITIFFPKTEPESRMRGLLSATADLDDDDLEEVELYARFRRAQQRKKKKSSA
;
A
#
# COMPACT_ATOMS: atom_id res chain seq x y z
N MET A 1 -0.02 -7.43 15.76
CA MET A 1 0.15 -6.89 14.38
C MET A 1 -1.16 -6.27 13.94
N PRO A 2 -1.16 -5.11 13.25
CA PRO A 2 -2.37 -4.64 12.60
C PRO A 2 -2.85 -5.72 11.62
N ASN A 3 -4.12 -6.08 11.73
CA ASN A 3 -4.72 -7.07 10.85
C ASN A 3 -4.92 -6.39 9.48
N ILE A 4 -4.17 -6.82 8.46
CA ILE A 4 -4.24 -6.27 7.10
C ILE A 4 -5.68 -6.24 6.56
N TYR A 5 -6.50 -7.23 6.91
CA TYR A 5 -7.90 -7.29 6.51
C TYR A 5 -8.76 -6.22 7.20
N LYS A 6 -8.40 -5.81 8.42
CA LYS A 6 -9.05 -4.67 9.10
C LYS A 6 -8.73 -3.35 8.39
N GLN A 7 -7.51 -3.19 7.89
CA GLN A 7 -7.12 -2.00 7.12
C GLN A 7 -7.83 -1.97 5.77
N ILE A 8 -7.88 -3.11 5.06
CA ILE A 8 -8.65 -3.24 3.82
C ILE A 8 -10.12 -2.88 4.07
N GLY A 9 -10.76 -3.47 5.09
CA GLY A 9 -12.15 -3.18 5.44
C GLY A 9 -12.41 -1.72 5.76
N ASN A 10 -11.52 -1.09 6.55
CA ASN A 10 -11.60 0.35 6.83
C ASN A 10 -11.47 1.19 5.56
N GLN A 11 -10.56 0.85 4.66
CA GLN A 11 -10.36 1.58 3.41
C GLN A 11 -11.58 1.46 2.48
N ILE A 12 -12.19 0.27 2.39
CA ILE A 12 -13.44 0.07 1.63
C ILE A 12 -14.53 0.99 2.19
N ARG A 13 -14.70 1.00 3.52
CA ARG A 13 -15.69 1.86 4.19
C ARG A 13 -15.41 3.33 3.92
N GLU A 14 -14.16 3.76 4.04
CA GLU A 14 -13.75 5.14 3.83
C GLU A 14 -14.07 5.62 2.41
N LEU A 15 -13.63 4.86 1.39
CA LEU A 15 -13.94 5.16 -0.02
C LEU A 15 -15.45 5.20 -0.27
N ARG A 16 -16.20 4.24 0.31
CA ARG A 16 -17.65 4.21 0.21
C ARG A 16 -18.31 5.44 0.82
N THR A 17 -17.92 5.85 2.02
CA THR A 17 -18.55 6.97 2.75
C THR A 17 -18.10 8.35 2.28
N THR A 18 -17.05 8.43 1.47
CA THR A 18 -16.49 9.71 0.98
C THR A 18 -16.66 9.90 -0.52
N LEU A 19 -17.21 8.90 -1.22
CA LEU A 19 -17.41 8.94 -2.67
C LEU A 19 -18.20 10.20 -3.06
N GLN A 20 -17.60 11.04 -3.92
CA GLN A 20 -18.19 12.30 -4.39
C GLN A 20 -18.62 13.28 -3.28
N GLY A 21 -18.11 13.12 -2.05
CA GLY A 21 -18.42 13.98 -0.91
C GLY A 21 -19.70 13.62 -0.14
N GLU A 22 -20.55 12.74 -0.68
CA GLU A 22 -21.80 12.29 -0.04
C GLU A 22 -21.75 10.83 0.42
N GLY A 23 -20.89 10.03 -0.23
CA GLY A 23 -20.80 8.60 -0.02
C GLY A 23 -21.96 7.81 -0.63
N VAL A 24 -21.92 6.49 -0.51
CA VAL A 24 -22.99 5.59 -0.95
C VAL A 24 -23.31 4.56 0.13
N SER A 25 -24.51 3.99 0.10
CA SER A 25 -24.92 2.88 0.94
C SER A 25 -24.17 1.58 0.61
N GLN A 26 -24.23 0.60 1.51
CA GLN A 26 -23.65 -0.72 1.26
C GLN A 26 -24.42 -1.45 0.15
N GLU A 27 -25.72 -1.18 0.04
CA GLU A 27 -26.61 -1.68 -1.01
C GLU A 27 -26.22 -1.15 -2.40
N GLU A 28 -25.99 0.15 -2.53
CA GLU A 28 -25.57 0.77 -3.79
C GLU A 28 -24.20 0.27 -4.23
N LEU A 29 -23.23 0.19 -3.31
CA LEU A 29 -21.92 -0.39 -3.60
C LEU A 29 -22.06 -1.86 -4.04
N ALA A 30 -22.87 -2.63 -3.31
CA ALA A 30 -23.08 -4.04 -3.60
C ALA A 30 -23.65 -4.27 -5.00
N GLN A 31 -24.64 -3.47 -5.40
CA GLN A 31 -25.21 -3.54 -6.74
C GLN A 31 -24.16 -3.22 -7.81
N ALA A 32 -23.34 -2.19 -7.59
CA ALA A 32 -22.32 -1.78 -8.55
C ALA A 32 -21.23 -2.84 -8.76
N VAL A 33 -20.79 -3.51 -7.69
CA VAL A 33 -19.76 -4.58 -7.76
C VAL A 33 -20.34 -6.00 -7.81
N LYS A 34 -21.64 -6.12 -8.10
CA LYS A 34 -22.35 -7.41 -8.31
C LYS A 34 -22.22 -8.39 -7.14
N THR A 35 -22.38 -7.89 -5.91
CA THR A 35 -22.37 -8.68 -4.67
C THR A 35 -23.59 -8.35 -3.80
N THR A 36 -23.55 -8.65 -2.49
CA THR A 36 -24.62 -8.32 -1.54
C THR A 36 -24.17 -7.29 -0.51
N ALA A 37 -25.10 -6.50 0.02
CA ALA A 37 -24.81 -5.55 1.10
C ALA A 37 -24.22 -6.24 2.35
N ASN A 38 -24.67 -7.46 2.65
CA ASN A 38 -24.08 -8.29 3.71
C ASN A 38 -22.61 -8.61 3.43
N THR A 39 -22.25 -8.93 2.18
CA THR A 39 -20.84 -9.15 1.79
C THR A 39 -20.00 -7.88 2.02
N ILE A 40 -20.50 -6.72 1.56
CA ILE A 40 -19.83 -5.42 1.81
C ILE A 40 -19.63 -5.19 3.31
N SER A 41 -20.68 -5.36 4.11
CA SER A 41 -20.63 -5.22 5.58
C SER A 41 -19.58 -6.14 6.21
N ARG A 42 -19.49 -7.39 5.74
CA ARG A 42 -18.50 -8.35 6.25
C ARG A 42 -17.07 -8.01 5.83
N TRP A 43 -16.88 -7.41 4.66
CA TRP A 43 -15.58 -6.86 4.26
C TRP A 43 -15.21 -5.65 5.12
N GLU A 44 -16.10 -4.69 5.33
CA GLU A 44 -15.86 -3.50 6.14
C GLU A 44 -15.58 -3.82 7.61
N THR A 45 -16.20 -4.87 8.13
CA THR A 45 -15.97 -5.36 9.52
C THR A 45 -14.83 -6.36 9.63
N ALA A 46 -14.17 -6.71 8.53
CA ALA A 46 -13.11 -7.71 8.44
C ALA A 46 -13.49 -9.10 8.98
N THR A 47 -14.79 -9.42 9.01
CA THR A 47 -15.32 -10.75 9.36
C THR A 47 -15.30 -11.70 8.17
N TYR A 48 -15.17 -11.16 6.96
CA TYR A 48 -14.93 -11.90 5.73
C TYR A 48 -13.89 -11.18 4.87
N LYS A 49 -13.11 -11.95 4.11
CA LYS A 49 -11.99 -11.42 3.33
C LYS A 49 -12.42 -11.24 1.87
N PRO A 50 -12.25 -10.05 1.28
CA PRO A 50 -12.41 -9.90 -0.16
C PRO A 50 -11.31 -10.69 -0.88
N SER A 51 -11.65 -11.27 -2.03
CA SER A 51 -10.69 -11.83 -2.97
C SER A 51 -9.95 -10.72 -3.72
N ILE A 52 -8.91 -11.08 -4.48
CA ILE A 52 -8.21 -10.11 -5.33
C ILE A 52 -9.16 -9.55 -6.40
N SER A 53 -10.01 -10.40 -7.00
CA SER A 53 -11.01 -9.97 -7.98
C SER A 53 -12.04 -9.00 -7.37
N ASP A 54 -12.43 -9.20 -6.11
CA ASP A 54 -13.32 -8.26 -5.41
C ASP A 54 -12.65 -6.90 -5.23
N LEU A 55 -11.36 -6.88 -4.83
CA LEU A 55 -10.59 -5.65 -4.67
C LEU A 55 -10.39 -4.93 -6.01
N GLU A 56 -10.21 -5.67 -7.11
CA GLU A 56 -10.13 -5.10 -8.45
C GLU A 56 -11.45 -4.45 -8.88
N ALA A 57 -12.58 -5.12 -8.65
CA ALA A 57 -13.91 -4.56 -8.95
C ALA A 57 -14.19 -3.29 -8.13
N LEU A 58 -13.81 -3.28 -6.84
CA LEU A 58 -13.92 -2.09 -5.98
C LEU A 58 -13.01 -0.96 -6.47
N ALA A 59 -11.75 -1.26 -6.82
CA ALA A 59 -10.81 -0.29 -7.38
C ALA A 59 -11.37 0.38 -8.64
N GLN A 60 -11.93 -0.43 -9.55
CA GLN A 60 -12.56 0.06 -10.77
C GLN A 60 -13.78 0.93 -10.47
N PHE A 61 -14.65 0.50 -9.55
CA PHE A 61 -15.82 1.26 -9.15
C PHE A 61 -15.46 2.63 -8.56
N PHE A 62 -14.46 2.68 -7.67
CA PHE A 62 -14.02 3.93 -7.04
C PHE A 62 -13.10 4.78 -7.92
N GLY A 63 -12.61 4.26 -9.06
CA GLY A 63 -11.67 4.96 -9.91
C GLY A 63 -10.29 5.17 -9.28
N VAL A 64 -9.84 4.23 -8.44
CA VAL A 64 -8.58 4.31 -7.69
C VAL A 64 -7.67 3.12 -7.97
N PRO A 65 -6.35 3.23 -7.76
CA PRO A 65 -5.44 2.09 -7.84
C PRO A 65 -5.76 1.04 -6.76
N ILE A 66 -5.68 -0.25 -7.10
CA ILE A 66 -5.88 -1.36 -6.16
C ILE A 66 -4.93 -1.31 -4.95
N THR A 67 -3.77 -0.67 -5.10
CA THR A 67 -2.78 -0.50 -4.02
C THR A 67 -3.30 0.33 -2.85
N ILE A 68 -4.35 1.14 -3.03
CA ILE A 68 -4.96 1.94 -1.97
C ILE A 68 -5.45 1.09 -0.79
N PHE A 69 -5.88 -0.15 -1.03
CA PHE A 69 -6.40 -1.05 -0.01
C PHE A 69 -5.32 -1.60 0.93
N PHE A 70 -4.05 -1.44 0.56
CA PHE A 70 -2.92 -2.00 1.29
C PHE A 70 -2.19 -0.92 2.09
N PRO A 71 -1.54 -1.30 3.21
CA PRO A 71 -0.73 -0.36 3.97
C PRO A 71 0.33 0.26 3.07
N LYS A 72 0.41 1.60 3.07
CA LYS A 72 1.54 2.28 2.44
C LYS A 72 2.80 1.81 3.15
N THR A 73 3.75 1.31 2.37
CA THR A 73 5.09 1.05 2.89
C THR A 73 5.75 2.41 3.05
N GLU A 74 5.55 3.03 4.21
CA GLU A 74 6.31 4.22 4.53
C GLU A 74 7.78 3.81 4.60
N PRO A 75 8.67 4.46 3.83
CA PRO A 75 10.09 4.22 3.97
C PRO A 75 10.45 4.43 5.44
N GLU A 76 11.25 3.52 6.02
CA GLU A 76 11.78 3.76 7.36
C GLU A 76 12.39 5.17 7.41
N SER A 77 12.32 5.83 8.56
CA SER A 77 12.77 7.24 8.72
C SER A 77 14.17 7.49 8.12
N ARG A 78 15.07 6.51 8.19
CA ARG A 78 16.41 6.56 7.57
C ARG A 78 16.40 6.58 6.05
N MET A 79 15.50 5.83 5.42
CA MET A 79 15.35 5.75 3.97
C MET A 79 14.70 7.02 3.40
N ARG A 80 13.82 7.69 4.15
CA ARG A 80 13.29 9.01 3.78
C ARG A 80 14.39 10.06 3.58
N GLY A 81 15.39 10.10 4.48
CA GLY A 81 16.51 11.04 4.36
C GLY A 81 17.32 10.82 3.08
N LEU A 82 17.59 9.56 2.72
CA LEU A 82 18.28 9.22 1.48
C LEU A 82 17.45 9.57 0.24
N LEU A 83 16.16 9.22 0.22
CA LEU A 83 15.25 9.56 -0.88
C LEU A 83 15.15 11.07 -1.09
N SER A 84 15.03 11.84 -0.02
CA SER A 84 14.99 13.30 -0.11
C SER A 84 16.31 13.90 -0.62
N ALA A 85 17.46 13.35 -0.22
CA ALA A 85 18.76 13.87 -0.63
C ALA A 85 19.11 13.52 -2.09
N THR A 86 18.42 12.54 -2.68
CA THR A 86 18.68 12.03 -4.03
C THR A 86 17.58 12.38 -5.02
N ALA A 87 16.51 13.05 -4.59
CA ALA A 87 15.31 13.29 -5.40
C ALA A 87 15.56 14.13 -6.66
N ASP A 88 16.52 15.05 -6.60
CA ASP A 88 16.83 15.99 -7.68
C ASP A 88 18.12 15.64 -8.44
N LEU A 89 18.72 14.48 -8.15
CA LEU A 89 19.91 14.01 -8.87
C LEU A 89 19.53 13.50 -10.26
N ASP A 90 20.44 13.67 -11.22
CA ASP A 90 20.32 13.03 -12.52
C ASP A 90 20.74 11.55 -12.47
N ASP A 91 20.53 10.84 -13.58
CA ASP A 91 20.76 9.40 -13.66
C ASP A 91 22.23 9.04 -13.40
N ASP A 92 23.19 9.84 -13.87
CA ASP A 92 24.62 9.59 -13.71
C ASP A 92 25.03 9.73 -12.22
N ASP A 93 24.58 10.79 -11.56
CA ASP A 93 24.82 11.01 -10.13
C ASP A 93 24.14 9.93 -9.26
N LEU A 94 22.94 9.48 -9.65
CA LEU A 94 22.25 8.37 -8.98
C LEU A 94 23.00 7.05 -9.09
N GLU A 95 23.59 6.75 -10.25
CA GLU A 95 24.44 5.56 -10.43
C GLU A 95 25.66 5.58 -9.50
N GLU A 96 26.30 6.74 -9.32
CA GLU A 96 27.43 6.88 -8.41
C GLU A 96 27.03 6.61 -6.95
N VAL A 97 25.89 7.16 -6.52
CA VAL A 97 25.33 6.91 -5.18
C VAL A 97 25.07 5.42 -4.97
N GLU A 98 24.51 4.72 -5.97
CA GLU A 98 24.29 3.28 -5.89
C GLU A 98 25.61 2.50 -5.78
N LEU A 99 26.60 2.83 -6.62
CA LEU A 99 27.92 2.21 -6.61
C LEU A 99 28.58 2.34 -5.24
N TYR A 100 28.53 3.53 -4.64
CA TYR A 100 29.06 3.76 -3.30
C TYR A 100 28.32 2.93 -2.25
N ALA A 101 26.99 2.87 -2.29
CA ALA A 101 26.20 2.05 -1.38
C ALA A 101 26.57 0.55 -1.48
N ARG A 102 26.73 0.02 -2.70
CA ARG A 102 27.17 -1.35 -2.97
C ARG A 102 28.58 -1.61 -2.42
N PHE A 103 29.51 -0.69 -2.62
CA PHE A 103 30.87 -0.77 -2.07
C PHE A 103 30.88 -0.83 -0.54
N ARG A 104 30.13 0.06 0.13
CA ARG A 104 30.02 0.08 1.60
C ARG A 104 29.45 -1.24 2.14
N ARG A 105 28.44 -1.82 1.47
CA ARG A 105 27.86 -3.12 1.84
C ARG A 105 28.88 -4.25 1.73
N ALA A 106 29.71 -4.26 0.68
CA ALA A 106 30.77 -5.25 0.51
C ALA A 106 31.85 -5.16 1.60
N GLN A 107 32.26 -3.94 1.97
CA GLN A 107 33.24 -3.72 3.04
C GLN A 107 32.73 -4.17 4.42
N GLN A 108 31.47 -3.89 4.76
CA GLN A 108 30.90 -4.34 6.03
C GLN A 108 30.84 -5.88 6.14
N ARG A 109 30.56 -6.58 5.03
CA ARG A 109 30.57 -8.05 5.00
C ARG A 109 31.96 -8.62 5.25
N LYS A 110 33.00 -8.01 4.69
CA LYS A 110 34.40 -8.40 4.95
C LYS A 110 34.79 -8.18 6.41
N LYS A 111 34.45 -7.01 6.97
CA LYS A 111 34.74 -6.68 8.38
C LYS A 111 34.03 -7.64 9.37
N LYS A 112 32.79 -8.05 9.08
CA LYS A 112 32.08 -9.04 9.89
C LYS A 112 32.71 -10.44 9.82
N LYS A 113 33.21 -10.86 8.66
CA LYS A 113 33.91 -12.15 8.49
C LYS A 113 35.28 -12.21 9.16
N SER A 114 35.96 -11.08 9.32
CA SER A 114 37.23 -10.99 10.05
C SER A 114 37.07 -10.89 11.57
N SER A 115 35.84 -10.75 12.07
CA SER A 115 35.52 -10.60 13.50
C SER A 115 34.71 -11.76 14.08
N ALA A 116 34.53 -12.84 13.31
CA ALA A 116 33.90 -14.10 13.69
C ALA A 116 34.94 -15.22 13.53
#